data_AF-A0A1V3KHM7-F1
#
_entry.id   AF-A0A1V3KHM7-F1
#
_cell.length_a   1.000
_cell.length_b   1.000
_cell.length_c   1.000
_cell.angle_alpha   90.00
_cell.angle_beta   90.00
_cell.angle_gamma   90.00
#
_symmetry.space_group_name_H-M   'P 1'
#
loop_
_entity.id
_entity.type
_entity.pdbx_description
1 polymer ?
#
loop_
_entity_poly.entity_id
_entity_poly.type
_entity_poly.pdbx_seq_one_letter_code
_entity_poly.pdbx_strand_id
1 'polypeptide(L)'
;MNNSKILNIVQQVATSLDIKLHEKENTTADLRFEAKVRGIDVSLYFSNQTCDKNKVQAYFYVGTGRRYYEPDFYKKITFNDTKAENAIFRDLVQRLEMDKINEKVDSILKYRADKEIENDRKNAELAAFQRFIPFENTNYRGCFSGRKNGTYFELSQSKEQLSINTRNKDILIRICAAAARILEEEAAKAAKA
;
A
#
# COMPACT_ATOMS: atom_id res chain seq x y z
N MET A 1 -30.81 17.44 4.63
CA MET A 1 -30.03 17.22 3.41
C MET A 1 -30.98 17.03 2.27
N ASN A 2 -30.86 17.86 1.25
CA ASN A 2 -31.63 17.74 0.02
C ASN A 2 -30.90 16.79 -0.94
N ASN A 3 -31.31 15.51 -0.97
CA ASN A 3 -30.62 14.49 -1.76
C ASN A 3 -30.62 14.80 -3.26
N SER A 4 -31.75 15.26 -3.83
CA SER A 4 -31.84 15.62 -5.26
C SER A 4 -30.86 16.71 -5.63
N LYS A 5 -30.69 17.72 -4.77
CA LYS A 5 -29.69 18.77 -4.93
C LYS A 5 -28.26 18.20 -4.92
N ILE A 6 -27.93 17.35 -3.95
CA ILE A 6 -26.59 16.73 -3.87
C ILE A 6 -26.33 15.85 -5.09
N LEU A 7 -27.30 15.05 -5.53
CA LEU A 7 -27.20 14.20 -6.73
C LEU A 7 -26.86 15.03 -7.97
N ASN A 8 -27.56 16.15 -8.19
CA ASN A 8 -27.29 17.05 -9.30
C ASN A 8 -25.85 17.61 -9.26
N ILE A 9 -25.40 18.03 -8.08
CA ILE A 9 -24.03 18.54 -7.90
C ILE A 9 -23.01 17.42 -8.16
N VAL A 10 -23.23 16.20 -7.67
CA VAL A 10 -22.33 15.06 -7.89
C VAL A 10 -22.25 14.74 -9.38
N GLN A 11 -23.36 14.78 -10.12
CA GLN A 11 -23.36 14.57 -11.56
C GLN A 11 -22.56 15.66 -12.31
N GLN A 12 -22.67 16.92 -11.87
CA GLN A 12 -21.86 18.02 -12.41
C GLN A 12 -20.36 17.80 -12.13
N VAL A 13 -20.00 17.42 -10.90
CA VAL A 13 -18.60 17.13 -10.53
C VAL A 13 -18.06 15.96 -11.34
N ALA A 14 -18.80 14.85 -11.41
CA ALA A 14 -18.48 13.67 -12.19
C ALA A 14 -18.20 14.01 -13.66
N THR A 15 -19.07 14.82 -14.27
CA THR A 15 -18.91 15.28 -15.65
C THR A 15 -17.68 16.19 -15.80
N SER A 16 -17.47 17.12 -14.87
CA SER A 16 -16.34 18.06 -14.93
C SER A 16 -14.96 17.42 -14.77
N LEU A 17 -14.91 16.29 -14.06
CA LEU A 17 -13.67 15.56 -13.78
C LEU A 17 -13.51 14.32 -14.68
N ASP A 18 -14.47 14.05 -15.56
CA ASP A 18 -14.56 12.84 -16.38
C ASP A 18 -14.46 11.53 -15.55
N ILE A 19 -15.25 11.46 -14.47
CA ILE A 19 -15.29 10.30 -13.57
C ILE A 19 -16.69 9.72 -13.54
N LYS A 20 -16.79 8.39 -13.69
CA LYS A 20 -18.04 7.65 -13.59
C LYS A 20 -18.33 7.25 -12.14
N LEU A 21 -18.93 8.17 -11.39
CA LEU A 21 -19.44 7.89 -10.05
C LEU A 21 -20.79 7.18 -10.13
N HIS A 22 -20.88 6.02 -9.47
CA HIS A 22 -22.10 5.23 -9.35
C HIS A 22 -22.66 5.37 -7.95
N GLU A 23 -23.97 5.58 -7.84
CA GLU A 23 -24.66 5.54 -6.55
C GLU A 23 -24.58 4.14 -5.96
N LYS A 24 -24.23 4.06 -4.67
CA LYS A 24 -24.16 2.83 -3.88
C LYS A 24 -25.13 2.82 -2.72
N GLU A 25 -25.39 4.00 -2.15
CA GLU A 25 -26.29 4.17 -1.03
C GLU A 25 -27.02 5.50 -1.16
N ASN A 26 -28.33 5.48 -0.92
CA ASN A 26 -29.18 6.65 -0.94
C ASN A 26 -30.28 6.51 0.10
N THR A 27 -30.01 7.04 1.29
CA THR A 27 -30.95 7.13 2.39
C THR A 27 -31.23 8.58 2.70
N THR A 28 -32.21 8.85 3.58
CA THR A 28 -32.51 10.21 4.04
C THR A 28 -31.35 10.84 4.81
N ALA A 29 -30.46 10.04 5.38
CA ALA A 29 -29.33 10.50 6.17
C ALA A 29 -28.01 10.50 5.41
N ASP A 30 -27.87 9.58 4.44
CA ASP A 30 -26.59 9.17 3.88
C ASP A 30 -26.66 8.99 2.36
N LEU A 31 -25.67 9.51 1.65
CA LEU A 31 -25.48 9.31 0.19
C LEU A 31 -24.06 8.83 -0.07
N ARG A 32 -23.89 7.74 -0.83
CA ARG A 32 -22.58 7.20 -1.17
C ARG A 32 -22.45 6.97 -2.66
N PHE A 33 -21.34 7.40 -3.21
CA PHE A 33 -20.94 7.20 -4.60
C PHE A 33 -19.58 6.53 -4.67
N GLU A 34 -19.41 5.62 -5.61
CA GLU A 34 -18.14 4.93 -5.86
C GLU A 34 -17.78 4.92 -7.34
N ALA A 35 -16.49 4.94 -7.62
CA ALA A 35 -15.92 4.80 -8.95
C ALA A 35 -14.61 4.01 -8.87
N LYS A 36 -14.13 3.56 -10.03
CA LYS A 36 -12.75 3.11 -10.21
C LYS A 36 -12.06 3.99 -11.24
N VAL A 37 -10.95 4.59 -10.83
CA VAL A 37 -10.08 5.36 -11.72
C VAL A 37 -8.79 4.56 -11.88
N ARG A 38 -8.54 4.03 -13.07
CA ARG A 38 -7.38 3.17 -13.38
C ARG A 38 -7.20 2.01 -12.38
N GLY A 39 -8.32 1.42 -11.95
CA GLY A 39 -8.35 0.31 -10.99
C GLY A 39 -8.16 0.71 -9.52
N ILE A 40 -8.05 2.00 -9.21
CA ILE A 40 -8.04 2.52 -7.84
C ILE A 40 -9.46 2.94 -7.44
N ASP A 41 -9.89 2.51 -6.26
CA ASP A 41 -11.22 2.85 -5.75
C ASP A 41 -11.26 4.33 -5.34
N VAL A 42 -12.35 4.98 -5.74
CA VAL A 42 -12.67 6.37 -5.41
C VAL A 42 -14.06 6.37 -4.81
N SER A 43 -14.24 7.02 -3.66
CA SER A 43 -15.55 7.13 -3.03
C SER A 43 -15.84 8.55 -2.54
N LEU A 44 -17.07 8.97 -2.73
CA LEU A 44 -17.61 10.23 -2.25
C LEU A 44 -18.84 9.91 -1.38
N TYR A 45 -18.83 10.39 -0.15
CA TYR A 45 -19.87 10.10 0.83
C TYR A 45 -20.38 11.38 1.47
N PHE A 46 -21.69 11.46 1.68
CA PHE A 46 -22.36 12.58 2.35
C PHE A 46 -23.20 12.05 3.50
N SER A 47 -23.19 12.77 4.62
CA SER A 47 -24.01 12.45 5.77
C SER A 47 -24.57 13.71 6.43
N ASN A 48 -25.83 13.66 6.84
CA ASN A 48 -26.46 14.66 7.71
C ASN A 48 -26.55 14.20 9.17
N GLN A 49 -25.89 13.10 9.52
CA GLN A 49 -25.78 12.60 10.89
C GLN A 49 -24.79 13.42 11.71
N THR A 50 -25.06 14.72 11.83
CA THR A 50 -24.29 15.68 12.61
C THR A 50 -25.07 16.18 13.81
N CYS A 51 -24.35 16.72 14.81
CA CYS A 51 -24.96 17.36 15.98
C CYS A 51 -25.85 18.55 15.57
N ASP A 52 -25.45 19.25 14.50
CA ASP A 52 -26.21 20.33 13.87
C ASP A 52 -26.93 19.78 12.63
N LYS A 53 -28.26 19.70 12.68
CA LYS A 53 -29.10 19.11 11.61
C LYS A 53 -29.11 19.91 10.31
N ASN A 54 -28.60 21.14 10.32
CA ASN A 54 -28.49 21.97 9.12
C ASN A 54 -27.20 21.71 8.33
N LYS A 55 -26.28 20.92 8.89
CA LYS A 55 -24.99 20.62 8.29
C LYS A 55 -24.99 19.28 7.57
N VAL A 56 -24.22 19.24 6.49
CA VAL A 56 -23.89 18.05 5.72
C VAL A 56 -22.38 17.89 5.76
N GLN A 57 -21.92 16.70 6.15
CA GLN A 57 -20.54 16.30 6.03
C GLN A 57 -20.34 15.64 4.67
N ALA A 58 -19.28 16.02 3.98
CA ALA A 58 -18.85 15.37 2.75
C ALA A 58 -17.45 14.80 2.94
N TYR A 59 -17.25 13.60 2.42
CA TYR A 59 -16.07 12.78 2.59
C TYR A 59 -15.62 12.33 1.22
N PHE A 60 -14.36 12.56 0.91
CA PHE A 60 -13.75 12.09 -0.33
C PHE A 60 -12.57 11.19 -0.02
N TYR A 61 -12.52 10.05 -0.69
CA TYR A 61 -11.53 9.02 -0.45
C TYR A 61 -11.02 8.42 -1.76
N VAL A 62 -9.71 8.21 -1.84
CA VAL A 62 -9.01 7.56 -2.96
C VAL A 62 -8.04 6.56 -2.36
N GLY A 63 -8.20 5.27 -2.67
CA GLY A 63 -7.41 4.21 -2.04
C GLY A 63 -8.20 2.94 -1.79
N THR A 64 -7.65 1.98 -1.05
CA THR A 64 -8.33 0.69 -0.79
C THR A 64 -8.67 0.44 0.68
N GLY A 65 -8.02 1.12 1.63
CA GLY A 65 -8.34 1.08 3.06
C GLY A 65 -7.97 -0.24 3.73
N ARG A 66 -7.43 -1.16 2.92
CA ARG A 66 -7.23 -2.58 3.25
C ARG A 66 -5.79 -3.01 3.06
N ARG A 67 -4.96 -2.22 2.37
CA ARG A 67 -3.55 -2.51 2.11
C ARG A 67 -2.68 -1.73 3.09
N TYR A 68 -2.16 -2.44 4.09
CA TYR A 68 -1.25 -1.85 5.08
C TYR A 68 -0.08 -1.16 4.38
N TYR A 69 0.21 0.09 4.77
CA TYR A 69 1.26 0.96 4.23
C TYR A 69 1.10 1.46 2.78
N GLU A 70 0.07 1.05 2.03
CA GLU A 70 -0.28 1.72 0.76
C GLU A 70 -0.82 3.13 1.05
N PRO A 71 -0.42 4.17 0.30
CA PRO A 71 -0.96 5.50 0.51
C PRO A 71 -2.46 5.51 0.23
N ASP A 72 -3.21 6.06 1.19
CA ASP A 72 -4.63 6.33 1.06
C ASP A 72 -4.85 7.84 1.27
N PHE A 73 -5.75 8.43 0.48
CA PHE A 73 -6.06 9.84 0.56
C PHE A 73 -7.49 10.03 1.04
N TYR A 74 -7.65 10.84 2.07
CA TYR A 74 -8.93 11.13 2.67
C TYR A 74 -9.06 12.61 2.97
N LYS A 75 -10.22 13.19 2.64
CA LYS A 75 -10.57 14.55 3.02
C LYS A 75 -12.01 14.63 3.45
N LYS A 76 -12.27 15.47 4.45
CA LYS A 76 -13.58 15.76 4.99
C LYS A 76 -13.83 17.25 4.99
N ILE A 77 -15.02 17.65 4.58
CA ILE A 77 -15.53 19.01 4.77
C ILE A 77 -16.93 18.97 5.35
N THR A 78 -17.39 20.12 5.83
CA THR A 78 -18.77 20.32 6.29
C THR A 78 -19.31 21.60 5.66
N PHE A 79 -20.57 21.58 5.24
CA PHE A 79 -21.29 22.75 4.72
C PHE A 79 -22.76 22.74 5.14
N ASN A 80 -23.44 23.88 5.04
CA ASN A 80 -24.87 23.97 5.30
C ASN A 80 -25.67 23.54 4.06
N ASP A 81 -26.78 22.82 4.27
CA ASP A 81 -27.66 22.35 3.19
C ASP A 81 -28.28 23.51 2.39
N THR A 82 -28.44 24.68 3.02
CA THR A 82 -28.94 25.91 2.42
C THR A 82 -27.91 26.64 1.54
N LYS A 83 -26.63 26.23 1.55
CA LYS A 83 -25.57 26.84 0.74
C LYS A 83 -25.87 26.68 -0.75
N ALA A 84 -25.60 27.71 -1.57
CA ALA A 84 -25.86 27.66 -3.01
C ALA A 84 -25.13 26.50 -3.71
N GLU A 85 -25.76 25.90 -4.74
CA GLU A 85 -25.24 24.72 -5.44
C GLU A 85 -23.83 24.92 -6.01
N ASN A 86 -23.60 26.06 -6.67
CA ASN A 86 -22.29 26.42 -7.23
C ASN A 86 -21.18 26.55 -6.15
N ALA A 87 -21.54 26.94 -4.93
CA ALA A 87 -20.60 27.05 -3.83
C ALA A 87 -20.31 25.68 -3.20
N ILE A 88 -21.29 24.76 -3.19
CA ILE A 88 -21.06 23.36 -2.81
C ILE A 88 -20.20 22.67 -3.87
N PHE A 89 -20.50 22.85 -5.17
CA PHE A 89 -19.67 22.34 -6.27
C PHE A 89 -18.20 22.74 -6.11
N ARG A 90 -17.92 24.03 -5.89
CA ARG A 90 -16.54 24.51 -5.66
C ARG A 90 -15.91 23.90 -4.41
N ASP A 91 -16.66 23.75 -3.34
CA ASP A 91 -16.20 23.09 -2.12
C ASP A 91 -15.81 21.62 -2.40
N LEU A 92 -16.61 20.87 -3.17
CA LEU A 92 -16.28 19.49 -3.53
C LEU A 92 -15.05 19.41 -4.44
N VAL A 93 -14.96 20.28 -5.46
CA VAL A 93 -13.80 20.27 -6.36
C VAL A 93 -12.52 20.65 -5.63
N GLN A 94 -12.53 21.77 -4.89
CA GLN A 94 -11.32 22.40 -4.36
C GLN A 94 -11.00 22.00 -2.92
N ARG A 95 -11.99 21.98 -2.02
CA ARG A 95 -11.74 21.74 -0.59
C ARG A 95 -11.66 20.25 -0.27
N LEU A 96 -12.43 19.40 -0.97
CA LEU A 96 -12.21 17.95 -0.96
C LEU A 96 -11.08 17.51 -1.90
N GLU A 97 -10.54 18.43 -2.71
CA GLU A 97 -9.46 18.17 -3.67
C GLU A 97 -9.80 17.02 -4.63
N MET A 98 -11.03 17.05 -5.16
CA MET A 98 -11.45 16.10 -6.19
C MET A 98 -10.82 16.42 -7.56
N ASP A 99 -10.39 17.66 -7.77
CA ASP A 99 -9.55 18.04 -8.92
C ASP A 99 -8.21 17.28 -8.95
N LYS A 100 -7.68 16.88 -7.79
CA LYS A 100 -6.40 16.16 -7.64
C LYS A 100 -6.52 14.63 -7.71
N ILE A 101 -7.62 14.09 -8.23
CA ILE A 101 -7.83 12.63 -8.26
C ILE A 101 -6.73 11.91 -9.03
N ASN A 102 -6.32 12.44 -10.18
CA ASN A 102 -5.27 11.80 -10.98
C ASN A 102 -3.92 11.78 -10.27
N GLU A 103 -3.53 12.88 -9.60
CA GLU A 103 -2.30 12.95 -8.79
C GLU A 103 -2.28 11.90 -7.67
N LYS A 104 -3.41 11.74 -6.97
CA LYS A 104 -3.58 10.74 -5.88
C LYS A 104 -3.50 9.32 -6.42
N VAL A 105 -4.15 9.05 -7.56
CA VAL A 105 -4.10 7.76 -8.25
C VAL A 105 -2.67 7.46 -8.73
N ASP A 106 -1.96 8.43 -9.30
CA ASP A 106 -0.57 8.26 -9.75
C ASP A 106 0.36 7.90 -8.60
N SER A 107 0.19 8.53 -7.43
CA SER A 107 0.95 8.21 -6.22
C SER A 107 0.76 6.75 -5.78
N ILE A 108 -0.48 6.25 -5.80
CA ILE A 108 -0.79 4.85 -5.46
C ILE A 108 -0.19 3.88 -6.49
N LEU A 109 -0.35 4.18 -7.78
CA LEU A 109 0.19 3.34 -8.85
C LEU A 109 1.72 3.27 -8.79
N LYS A 110 2.39 4.40 -8.53
CA LYS A 110 3.83 4.45 -8.33
C LYS A 110 4.27 3.60 -7.14
N TYR A 111 3.60 3.74 -5.99
CA TYR A 111 3.89 2.92 -4.82
C TYR A 111 3.77 1.42 -5.12
N ARG A 112 2.74 1.00 -5.88
CA ARG A 112 2.56 -0.40 -6.28
C ARG A 112 3.70 -0.90 -7.17
N ALA A 113 4.10 -0.10 -8.17
CA ALA A 113 5.21 -0.44 -9.06
C ALA A 113 6.54 -0.56 -8.29
N ASP A 114 6.83 0.39 -7.41
CA ASP A 114 8.04 0.36 -6.57
C ASP A 114 8.05 -0.88 -5.66
N LYS A 115 6.89 -1.25 -5.09
CA LYS A 115 6.75 -2.45 -4.26
C LYS A 115 6.90 -3.75 -5.05
N GLU A 116 6.43 -3.79 -6.30
CA GLU A 116 6.61 -4.94 -7.18
C GLU A 116 8.09 -5.14 -7.50
N ILE A 117 8.80 -4.08 -7.90
CA ILE A 117 10.25 -4.12 -8.14
C ILE A 117 11.01 -4.56 -6.89
N GLU A 118 10.64 -4.04 -5.71
CA GLU A 118 11.25 -4.43 -4.44
C GLU A 118 11.05 -5.93 -4.14
N ASN A 119 9.84 -6.44 -4.37
CA ASN A 119 9.51 -7.84 -4.16
C ASN A 119 10.21 -8.76 -5.17
N ASP A 120 10.26 -8.38 -6.44
CA ASP A 120 10.96 -9.13 -7.48
C ASP A 120 12.45 -9.25 -7.18
N ARG A 121 13.08 -8.15 -6.74
CA ARG A 121 14.48 -8.18 -6.28
C ARG A 121 14.65 -9.13 -5.09
N LYS A 122 13.79 -9.01 -4.08
CA LYS A 122 13.84 -9.88 -2.88
C LYS A 122 13.64 -11.36 -3.22
N ASN A 123 12.79 -11.66 -4.19
CA ASN A 123 12.53 -13.02 -4.67
C ASN A 123 13.72 -13.56 -5.48
N ALA A 124 14.32 -12.74 -6.34
CA ALA A 124 15.52 -13.11 -7.09
C ALA A 124 16.71 -13.40 -6.16
N GLU A 125 16.91 -12.56 -5.13
CA GLU A 125 17.92 -12.80 -4.09
C GLU A 125 17.67 -14.12 -3.35
N LEU A 126 16.43 -14.37 -2.92
CA LEU A 126 16.06 -15.63 -2.26
C LEU A 126 16.31 -16.84 -3.16
N ALA A 127 15.95 -16.75 -4.45
CA ALA A 127 16.17 -17.81 -5.42
C ALA A 127 17.67 -18.15 -5.59
N ALA A 128 18.56 -17.16 -5.47
CA ALA A 128 20.00 -17.40 -5.47
C ALA A 128 20.45 -18.22 -4.25
N PHE A 129 19.96 -17.90 -3.05
CA PHE A 129 20.22 -18.71 -1.84
C PHE A 129 19.63 -20.12 -1.95
N GLN A 130 18.44 -20.24 -2.55
CA GLN A 130 17.74 -21.51 -2.74
C GLN A 130 18.50 -22.53 -3.61
N ARG A 131 19.45 -22.09 -4.43
CA ARG A 131 20.36 -22.98 -5.17
C ARG A 131 21.25 -23.81 -4.25
N PHE A 132 21.55 -23.28 -3.06
CA PHE A 132 22.44 -23.93 -2.10
C PHE A 132 21.67 -24.69 -1.02
N ILE A 133 20.68 -24.04 -0.42
CA ILE A 133 19.86 -24.56 0.68
C ILE A 133 18.39 -24.30 0.35
N PRO A 134 17.48 -25.28 0.49
CA PRO A 134 16.06 -25.09 0.20
C PRO A 134 15.39 -24.25 1.30
N PHE A 135 15.59 -22.93 1.24
CA PHE A 135 14.99 -21.98 2.16
C PHE A 135 13.50 -21.80 1.87
N GLU A 136 12.68 -21.93 2.90
CA GLU A 136 11.23 -21.71 2.88
C GLU A 136 10.86 -20.59 3.85
N ASN A 137 9.81 -19.84 3.54
CA ASN A 137 9.33 -18.79 4.43
C ASN A 137 8.64 -19.41 5.65
N THR A 138 9.22 -19.23 6.84
CA THR A 138 8.57 -19.61 8.09
C THR A 138 7.89 -18.37 8.65
N ASN A 139 6.59 -18.24 8.36
CA ASN A 139 5.70 -17.11 8.67
C ASN A 139 5.73 -16.59 10.13
N TYR A 140 6.52 -17.17 11.04
CA TYR A 140 6.52 -16.88 12.47
C TYR A 140 7.55 -15.82 12.91
N ARG A 141 8.57 -15.49 12.10
CA ARG A 141 9.62 -14.49 12.47
C ARG A 141 10.14 -13.61 11.33
N GLY A 142 9.58 -13.73 10.13
CA GLY A 142 10.12 -13.03 8.95
C GLY A 142 11.48 -13.58 8.48
N CYS A 143 11.89 -14.74 8.96
CA CYS A 143 13.09 -15.44 8.48
C CYS A 143 12.72 -16.50 7.44
N PHE A 144 13.69 -16.84 6.59
CA PHE A 144 13.62 -18.03 5.75
C PHE A 144 14.41 -19.14 6.43
N SER A 145 13.90 -20.37 6.43
CA SER A 145 14.61 -21.49 7.03
C SER A 145 14.70 -22.66 6.07
N GLY A 146 15.80 -23.41 6.14
CA GLY A 146 15.99 -24.60 5.32
C GLY A 146 16.76 -25.67 6.08
N ARG A 147 16.58 -26.93 5.68
CA ARG A 147 17.35 -28.05 6.20
C ARG A 147 18.08 -28.73 5.06
N LYS A 148 19.35 -29.05 5.28
CA LYS A 148 20.14 -29.86 4.35
C LYS A 148 21.08 -30.75 5.14
N ASN A 149 21.05 -32.06 4.86
CA ASN A 149 21.92 -33.05 5.49
C ASN A 149 21.98 -32.95 7.03
N GLY A 150 20.81 -32.78 7.68
CA GLY A 150 20.70 -32.68 9.14
C GLY A 150 21.15 -31.35 9.76
N THR A 151 21.59 -30.38 8.96
CA THR A 151 21.91 -29.02 9.41
C THR A 151 20.73 -28.09 9.14
N TYR A 152 20.41 -27.24 10.11
CA TYR A 152 19.37 -26.21 10.01
C TYR A 152 20.02 -24.86 9.68
N PHE A 153 19.40 -24.14 8.75
CA PHE A 153 19.81 -22.82 8.30
C PHE A 153 18.66 -21.85 8.49
N GLU A 154 18.97 -20.64 8.93
CA GLU A 154 18.00 -19.54 9.04
C GLU A 154 18.61 -18.27 8.45
N LEU A 155 17.96 -17.74 7.42
CA LEU A 155 18.34 -16.53 6.71
C LEU A 155 17.39 -15.40 7.11
N SER A 156 17.93 -14.25 7.52
CA SER A 156 17.11 -13.09 7.90
C SER A 156 16.28 -12.56 6.74
N GLN A 157 15.22 -11.78 7.03
CA GLN A 157 14.38 -11.17 6.00
C GLN A 157 15.16 -10.28 5.03
N SER A 158 16.18 -9.56 5.55
CA SER A 158 17.08 -8.70 4.78
C SER A 158 18.14 -9.47 4.00
N LYS A 159 18.27 -10.79 4.23
CA LYS A 159 19.32 -11.66 3.65
C LYS A 159 20.76 -11.26 4.01
N GLU A 160 20.93 -10.44 5.04
CA GLU A 160 22.26 -10.00 5.51
C GLU A 160 22.83 -10.92 6.60
N GLN A 161 22.00 -11.79 7.19
CA GLN A 161 22.42 -12.65 8.29
C GLN A 161 21.99 -14.09 8.03
N LEU A 162 22.95 -15.01 8.12
CA LEU A 162 22.74 -16.45 8.02
C LEU A 162 23.16 -17.12 9.33
N SER A 163 22.20 -17.77 9.99
CA SER A 163 22.44 -18.61 11.16
C SER A 163 22.49 -20.08 10.74
N ILE A 164 23.50 -20.80 11.22
CA ILE A 164 23.69 -22.23 10.94
C ILE A 164 23.68 -22.98 12.26
N ASN A 165 22.76 -23.94 12.42
CA ASN A 165 22.64 -24.77 13.60
C ASN A 165 22.84 -26.24 13.24
N THR A 166 23.90 -26.83 13.78
CA THR A 166 24.21 -28.25 13.65
C THR A 166 24.82 -28.78 14.95
N ARG A 167 24.53 -30.05 15.26
CA ARG A 167 25.19 -30.78 16.35
C ARG A 167 26.49 -31.46 15.92
N ASN A 168 26.83 -31.40 14.64
CA ASN A 168 28.05 -32.00 14.09
C ASN A 168 29.20 -30.97 14.14
N LYS A 169 30.15 -31.19 15.06
CA LYS A 169 31.31 -30.31 15.26
C LYS A 169 32.20 -30.21 14.02
N ASP A 170 32.37 -31.29 13.26
CA ASP A 170 33.23 -31.29 12.07
C ASP A 170 32.67 -30.39 10.96
N ILE A 171 31.34 -30.33 10.83
CA ILE A 171 30.68 -29.41 9.90
C ILE A 171 30.96 -27.96 10.31
N LEU A 172 30.85 -27.63 11.60
CA LEU A 172 31.14 -26.27 12.09
C LEU A 172 32.59 -25.86 11.80
N ILE A 173 33.56 -26.74 12.08
CA ILE A 173 34.97 -26.47 11.81
C ILE A 173 35.20 -26.20 10.32
N ARG A 174 34.61 -27.00 9.44
CA ARG A 174 34.73 -26.82 7.98
C ARG A 174 34.09 -25.51 7.51
N ILE A 175 32.96 -25.12 8.09
CA ILE A 175 32.32 -23.83 7.79
C ILE A 175 33.24 -22.67 8.20
N CYS A 176 33.81 -22.71 9.41
CA CYS A 176 34.74 -21.67 9.88
C CYS A 176 35.98 -21.57 8.97
N ALA A 177 36.55 -22.70 8.58
CA ALA A 177 37.70 -22.73 7.68
C ALA A 177 37.38 -22.16 6.29
N ALA A 178 36.21 -22.49 5.74
CA ALA A 178 35.75 -21.92 4.47
C ALA A 178 35.50 -20.41 4.58
N ALA A 179 34.88 -19.95 5.66
CA ALA A 179 34.66 -18.53 5.91
C ALA A 179 35.98 -17.75 6.03
N ALA A 180 36.96 -18.29 6.76
CA ALA A 180 38.29 -17.67 6.89
C ALA A 180 38.95 -17.45 5.53
N ARG A 181 38.94 -18.49 4.67
CA ARG A 181 39.49 -18.40 3.30
C ARG A 181 38.82 -17.31 2.46
N ILE A 182 37.49 -17.22 2.51
CA ILE A 182 36.75 -16.20 1.76
C ILE A 182 37.14 -14.79 2.23
N LEU A 183 37.24 -14.59 3.55
CA LEU A 183 37.63 -13.29 4.12
C LEU A 183 39.06 -12.89 3.75
N GLU A 184 39.99 -13.85 3.73
CA GLU A 184 41.37 -13.64 3.28
C GLU A 184 41.42 -13.26 1.79
N GLU A 185 40.64 -13.94 0.95
CA GLU A 185 40.55 -13.64 -0.50
C GLU A 185 39.99 -12.23 -0.75
N GLU A 186 38.96 -11.81 -0.02
CA GLU A 186 38.39 -10.46 -0.14
C GLU A 186 39.36 -9.37 0.37
N ALA A 187 40.06 -9.61 1.47
CA ALA A 187 41.09 -8.70 1.97
C ALA A 187 42.25 -8.54 0.96
N ALA A 188 42.68 -9.62 0.33
CA ALA A 188 43.72 -9.60 -0.69
C ALA A 188 43.30 -8.86 -1.98
N LYS A 189 42.01 -8.89 -2.34
CA LYS A 189 41.47 -8.09 -3.46
C LYS A 189 41.44 -6.61 -3.11
N ALA A 190 40.98 -6.26 -1.91
CA ALA A 190 40.93 -4.87 -1.45
C ALA A 190 42.32 -4.22 -1.36
N ALA A 191 43.36 -4.99 -1.02
CA ALA A 191 44.75 -4.50 -0.96
C ALA A 191 45.38 -4.26 -2.35
N LYS A 192 44.75 -4.73 -3.44
CA LYS A 192 45.23 -4.60 -4.83
C LYS A 192 44.43 -3.60 -5.66
N ALA A 193 43.33 -3.06 -5.12
CA ALA A 193 42.49 -2.04 -5.74
C ALA A 193 42.93 -0.64 -5.29
#